data_AF-A0A0Q5ZI34-F1
#
_entry.id   AF-A0A0Q5ZI34-F1
#
_cell.length_a   1.000
_cell.length_b   1.000
_cell.length_c   1.000
_cell.angle_alpha   90.00
_cell.angle_beta   90.00
_cell.angle_gamma   90.00
#
_symmetry.space_group_name_H-M   'P 1'
#
loop_
_entity.id
_entity.type
_entity.pdbx_description
1 polymer ?
#
loop_
_entity_poly.entity_id
_entity_poly.type
_entity_poly.pdbx_seq_one_letter_code
_entity_poly.pdbx_strand_id
1 'polypeptide(L)'
;MSLSEYQALDLSADGPVAADLSARIAEEAACPTVPLSSSHGAAADSPALLTPAMEIWYRTRVASARVSAIAEIRRGFEQETLGGNPGFLYEAERDRIEQVKQGHLRAERDGFFQSKRIRDREAEIDRLRSEYAYKRSQHGRDAGAWNPVFKHGGVAAIMLLEFPLNLSSFLRIDFLTPALATASVLLIAILFAFSSHLLGRILRQWGERFGDNVTRRLRADSYRHLAVAAVLFLIGAAAIVFSRSYLVAEALNRQAALGEEGGSTVAIYGIAFIGNLAVYAVAVAWVLFTEDPVPDFAEERARLDLLKAQSQAAYRKGLERQQQQRIEQARRDREQLDRREADQAKGLRNYAACRARFDVVARQDARVLGLLESYRNRLVAEARKRGVQTRFTHDDLASGDIGTRRDLEADDYLGRRLGLGHA
;
A
#
# COMPACT_ATOMS: atom_id res chain seq x y z
N MET A 1 -34.50 24.75 28.10
CA MET A 1 -33.26 24.44 28.80
C MET A 1 -32.31 25.62 28.74
N SER A 2 -31.83 26.08 29.90
CA SER A 2 -30.98 27.28 30.06
C SER A 2 -29.63 26.93 30.69
N LEU A 3 -28.67 27.87 30.66
CA LEU A 3 -27.35 27.75 31.32
C LEU A 3 -27.44 27.23 32.77
N SER A 4 -28.47 27.68 33.51
CA SER A 4 -28.73 27.26 34.88
C SER A 4 -28.96 25.76 35.05
N GLU A 5 -29.57 25.09 34.08
CA GLU A 5 -29.81 23.64 34.14
C GLU A 5 -28.50 22.86 33.96
N TYR A 6 -27.62 23.33 33.09
CA TYR A 6 -26.31 22.71 32.93
C TYR A 6 -25.46 22.86 34.20
N GLN A 7 -25.55 24.01 34.87
CA GLN A 7 -24.90 24.24 36.17
C GLN A 7 -25.51 23.40 37.29
N ALA A 8 -26.80 23.10 37.23
CA ALA A 8 -27.51 22.31 38.23
C ALA A 8 -27.18 20.81 38.14
N LEU A 9 -26.52 20.35 37.08
CA LEU A 9 -26.04 18.97 36.99
C LEU A 9 -25.03 18.69 38.12
N ASP A 10 -25.35 17.69 38.93
CA ASP A 10 -24.42 17.16 39.92
C ASP A 10 -23.35 16.30 39.24
N LEU A 11 -22.21 16.93 38.97
CA LEU A 11 -21.02 16.30 38.41
C LEU A 11 -19.96 16.01 39.48
N SER A 12 -20.35 15.91 40.75
CA SER A 12 -19.44 15.48 41.82
C SER A 12 -19.02 14.02 41.60
N ALA A 13 -17.82 13.65 42.10
CA ALA A 13 -17.28 12.31 41.91
C ALA A 13 -18.14 11.20 42.54
N ASP A 14 -18.86 11.54 43.62
CA ASP A 14 -19.76 10.65 44.35
C ASP A 14 -21.23 10.82 43.95
N GLY A 15 -21.50 11.73 43.00
CA GLY A 15 -22.85 12.04 42.54
C GLY A 15 -23.47 10.90 41.71
N PRO A 16 -24.81 10.90 41.56
CA PRO A 16 -25.52 9.85 40.83
C PRO A 16 -25.09 9.77 39.35
N VAL A 17 -24.71 10.91 38.76
CA VAL A 17 -24.24 10.98 37.37
C VAL A 17 -22.88 10.29 37.21
N ALA A 18 -21.96 10.44 38.17
CA ALA A 18 -20.66 9.79 38.17
C ALA A 18 -20.77 8.28 38.49
N ALA A 19 -21.68 7.90 39.38
CA ALA A 19 -21.99 6.50 39.69
C ALA A 19 -22.54 5.76 38.45
N ASP A 20 -23.45 6.39 37.70
CA ASP A 20 -24.02 5.85 36.44
C ASP A 20 -22.94 5.58 35.37
N LEU A 21 -21.95 6.47 35.23
CA LEU A 21 -20.80 6.26 34.35
C LEU A 21 -19.94 5.10 34.86
N SER A 22 -19.62 5.10 36.16
CA SER A 22 -18.72 4.11 36.79
C SER A 22 -19.28 2.68 36.75
N ALA A 23 -20.60 2.52 36.81
CA ALA A 23 -21.26 1.22 36.76
C ALA A 23 -21.00 0.44 35.46
N ARG A 24 -20.62 1.14 34.38
CA ARG A 24 -20.38 0.56 33.04
C ARG A 24 -18.96 0.01 32.86
N ILE A 25 -18.04 0.32 33.76
CA ILE A 25 -16.62 -0.05 33.67
C ILE A 25 -16.46 -1.57 33.58
N ALA A 26 -17.19 -2.31 34.41
CA ALA A 26 -17.02 -3.76 34.52
C ALA A 26 -17.36 -4.51 33.22
N GLU A 27 -18.32 -3.99 32.44
CA GLU A 27 -18.70 -4.58 31.16
C GLU A 27 -17.68 -4.22 30.08
N GLU A 28 -17.34 -2.94 29.94
CA GLU A 28 -16.43 -2.46 28.90
C GLU A 28 -14.98 -2.96 29.10
N ALA A 29 -14.54 -3.14 30.35
CA ALA A 29 -13.22 -3.69 30.68
C ALA A 29 -13.03 -5.17 30.26
N ALA A 30 -14.13 -5.89 30.02
CA ALA A 30 -14.05 -7.27 29.49
C ALA A 30 -13.79 -7.30 27.98
N CYS A 31 -13.93 -6.18 27.27
CA CYS A 31 -13.76 -6.11 25.82
C CYS A 31 -12.26 -6.05 25.45
N PRO A 32 -11.75 -6.97 24.62
CA PRO A 32 -10.37 -6.93 24.14
C PRO A 32 -10.15 -5.81 23.11
N THR A 33 -11.22 -5.30 22.50
CA THR A 33 -11.16 -4.19 21.54
C THR A 33 -12.30 -3.23 21.81
N VAL A 34 -11.98 -1.96 22.03
CA VAL A 34 -12.95 -0.91 22.32
C VAL A 34 -12.85 0.15 21.22
N PRO A 35 -13.89 0.32 20.38
CA PRO A 35 -13.91 1.37 19.38
C PRO A 35 -14.09 2.73 20.07
N LEU A 36 -13.38 3.75 19.60
CA LEU A 36 -13.50 5.12 20.06
C LEU A 36 -14.32 5.94 19.07
N SER A 37 -15.05 6.93 19.57
CA SER A 37 -15.60 7.99 18.73
C SER A 37 -14.47 8.71 17.98
N SER A 38 -14.80 9.26 16.82
CA SER A 38 -13.83 9.92 15.93
C SER A 38 -12.92 10.88 16.70
N SER A 39 -11.60 10.81 16.45
CA SER A 39 -10.64 11.75 17.02
C SER A 39 -10.83 13.18 16.52
N HIS A 40 -11.52 13.32 15.38
CA HIS A 40 -11.71 14.58 14.70
C HIS A 40 -13.20 14.96 14.60
N GLY A 41 -13.50 16.26 14.65
CA GLY A 41 -14.86 16.77 14.51
C GLY A 41 -15.74 16.63 15.74
N ALA A 42 -15.18 16.78 16.94
CA ALA A 42 -15.97 16.87 18.18
C ALA A 42 -17.05 17.95 18.03
N ALA A 43 -18.27 17.61 18.43
CA ALA A 43 -19.44 18.47 18.41
C ALA A 43 -20.05 18.54 19.80
N ALA A 44 -20.86 19.56 20.08
CA ALA A 44 -21.41 19.74 21.42
C ALA A 44 -22.22 18.53 21.93
N ASP A 45 -22.81 17.76 21.02
CA ASP A 45 -23.58 16.54 21.25
C ASP A 45 -22.78 15.24 21.05
N SER A 46 -21.62 15.30 20.40
CA SER A 46 -20.77 14.15 20.06
C SER A 46 -19.27 14.44 20.30
N PRO A 47 -18.77 14.22 21.52
CA PRO A 47 -17.36 14.41 21.85
C PRO A 47 -16.42 13.42 21.15
N ALA A 48 -15.15 13.79 21.04
CA ALA A 48 -14.11 12.97 20.43
C ALA A 48 -13.45 12.00 21.44
N LEU A 49 -12.98 10.85 20.93
CA LEU A 49 -12.20 9.83 21.66
C LEU A 49 -12.91 9.20 22.87
N LEU A 50 -14.24 9.15 22.85
CA LEU A 50 -15.04 8.47 23.86
C LEU A 50 -15.18 6.99 23.54
N THR A 51 -15.17 6.13 24.56
CA THR A 51 -15.64 4.75 24.41
C THR A 51 -17.16 4.70 24.24
N PRO A 52 -17.75 3.58 23.79
CA PRO A 52 -19.20 3.48 23.63
C PRO A 52 -19.98 3.75 24.93
N ALA A 53 -19.47 3.28 26.08
CA ALA A 53 -20.11 3.56 27.37
C ALA A 53 -20.07 5.05 27.74
N MET A 54 -18.93 5.72 27.51
CA MET A 54 -18.76 7.16 27.74
C MET A 54 -19.67 7.99 26.83
N GLU A 55 -19.77 7.62 25.56
CA GLU A 55 -20.60 8.31 24.58
C GLU A 55 -22.08 8.20 24.93
N ILE A 56 -22.56 7.01 25.27
CA ILE A 56 -23.95 6.80 25.71
C ILE A 56 -24.25 7.63 26.96
N TRP A 57 -23.38 7.54 27.98
CA TRP A 57 -23.54 8.32 29.21
C TRP A 57 -23.61 9.83 28.91
N TYR A 58 -22.69 10.35 28.10
CA TYR A 58 -22.63 11.76 27.77
C TYR A 58 -23.92 12.22 27.07
N ARG A 59 -24.37 11.46 26.06
CA ARG A 59 -25.61 11.76 25.32
C ARG A 59 -26.83 11.77 26.24
N THR A 60 -26.93 10.82 27.16
CA THR A 60 -28.09 10.69 28.07
C THR A 60 -28.08 11.71 29.21
N ARG A 61 -26.92 12.01 29.80
CA ARG A 61 -26.82 12.78 31.05
C ARG A 61 -26.38 14.23 30.87
N VAL A 62 -25.62 14.54 29.82
CA VAL A 62 -24.88 15.81 29.69
C VAL A 62 -25.31 16.60 28.45
N ALA A 63 -25.37 15.93 27.29
CA ALA A 63 -25.45 16.58 25.98
C ALA A 63 -26.60 17.58 25.86
N SER A 64 -27.82 17.22 26.28
CA SER A 64 -29.00 18.08 26.11
C SER A 64 -28.89 19.42 26.86
N ALA A 65 -28.50 19.37 28.13
CA ALA A 65 -28.33 20.57 28.96
C ALA A 65 -27.15 21.43 28.44
N ARG A 66 -26.05 20.78 28.06
CA ARG A 66 -24.86 21.46 27.54
C ARG A 66 -25.11 22.15 26.20
N VAL A 67 -25.70 21.44 25.23
CA VAL A 67 -26.07 21.99 23.90
C VAL A 67 -26.96 23.21 24.07
N SER A 68 -27.93 23.13 24.99
CA SER A 68 -28.84 24.25 25.26
C SER A 68 -28.13 25.45 25.90
N ALA A 69 -27.20 25.22 26.83
CA ALA A 69 -26.39 26.28 27.43
C ALA A 69 -25.48 26.97 26.38
N ILE A 70 -24.83 26.21 25.50
CA ILE A 70 -24.01 26.75 24.41
C ILE A 70 -24.88 27.54 23.43
N ALA A 71 -26.06 27.02 23.06
CA ALA A 71 -27.00 27.72 22.19
C ALA A 71 -27.55 29.02 22.80
N GLU A 72 -27.73 29.08 24.13
CA GLU A 72 -28.06 30.33 24.82
C GLU A 72 -26.94 31.36 24.70
N ILE A 73 -25.68 30.96 24.90
CA ILE A 73 -24.52 31.86 24.78
C ILE A 73 -24.35 32.35 23.35
N ARG A 74 -24.47 31.45 22.36
CA ARG A 74 -24.43 31.81 20.93
C ARG A 74 -25.45 32.88 20.59
N ARG A 75 -26.71 32.70 21.01
CA ARG A 75 -27.76 33.71 20.83
C ARG A 75 -27.40 35.05 21.49
N GLY A 76 -26.69 35.04 22.62
CA GLY A 76 -26.19 36.26 23.26
C GLY A 76 -25.20 37.02 22.39
N PHE A 77 -24.26 36.32 21.75
CA PHE A 77 -23.32 36.93 20.79
C PHE A 77 -24.03 37.44 19.53
N GLU A 78 -25.01 36.69 19.01
CA GLU A 78 -25.72 37.01 17.77
C GLU A 78 -26.68 38.21 17.89
N GLN A 79 -27.06 38.63 19.10
CA GLN A 79 -27.96 39.77 19.34
C GLN A 79 -27.36 41.13 18.95
N GLU A 80 -26.03 41.25 18.96
CA GLU A 80 -25.34 42.46 18.57
C GLU A 80 -24.62 42.25 17.23
N THR A 81 -24.53 43.30 16.42
CA THR A 81 -23.84 43.26 15.13
C THR A 81 -22.63 44.19 15.15
N LEU A 82 -21.53 43.73 14.55
CA LEU A 82 -20.32 44.51 14.32
C LEU A 82 -20.14 44.70 12.82
N GLY A 83 -20.23 45.94 12.35
CA GLY A 83 -20.11 46.25 10.92
C GLY A 83 -21.14 45.52 10.04
N GLY A 84 -22.34 45.27 10.58
CA GLY A 84 -23.42 44.55 9.88
C GLY A 84 -23.36 43.02 9.96
N ASN A 85 -22.31 42.44 10.55
CA ASN A 85 -22.21 41.00 10.78
C ASN A 85 -22.61 40.67 12.24
N PRO A 86 -23.39 39.60 12.49
CA PRO A 86 -23.70 39.18 13.86
C PRO A 86 -22.44 38.71 14.58
N GLY A 87 -22.40 38.93 15.90
CA GLY A 87 -21.39 38.32 16.76
C GLY A 87 -21.47 36.79 16.74
N PHE A 88 -20.39 36.13 17.13
CA PHE A 88 -20.27 34.68 17.14
C PHE A 88 -19.49 34.19 18.37
N LEU A 89 -19.72 32.93 18.75
CA LEU A 89 -18.91 32.24 19.74
C LEU A 89 -17.67 31.65 19.07
N TYR A 90 -16.48 32.15 19.42
CA TYR A 90 -15.20 31.76 18.83
C TYR A 90 -14.97 30.24 18.81
N GLU A 91 -15.18 29.57 19.95
CA GLU A 91 -14.93 28.14 20.10
C GLU A 91 -15.85 27.30 19.19
N ALA A 92 -17.11 27.70 19.04
CA ALA A 92 -18.06 27.02 18.17
C ALA A 92 -17.68 27.17 16.68
N GLU A 93 -17.28 28.37 16.26
CA GLU A 93 -16.90 28.59 14.86
C GLU A 93 -15.56 27.92 14.51
N ARG A 94 -14.61 27.88 15.46
CA ARG A 94 -13.36 27.12 15.31
C ARG A 94 -13.63 25.63 15.11
N ASP A 95 -14.52 25.07 15.92
CA ASP A 95 -14.90 23.65 15.84
C ASP A 95 -15.69 23.37 14.55
N ARG A 96 -16.52 24.32 14.09
CA ARG A 96 -17.21 24.24 12.79
C ARG A 96 -16.24 24.19 11.61
N ILE A 97 -15.21 25.04 11.58
CA ILE A 97 -14.15 25.00 10.56
C ILE A 97 -13.47 23.62 10.53
N GLU A 98 -13.19 23.06 11.72
CA GLU A 98 -12.60 21.72 11.83
C GLU A 98 -13.56 20.64 11.32
N GLN A 99 -14.84 20.68 11.68
CA GLN A 99 -15.85 19.73 11.19
C GLN A 99 -16.01 19.79 9.68
N VAL A 100 -16.10 20.99 9.09
CA VAL A 100 -16.19 21.17 7.63
C VAL A 100 -14.96 20.60 6.93
N LYS A 101 -13.76 20.92 7.44
CA LYS A 101 -12.50 20.35 6.94
C LYS A 101 -12.56 18.82 6.95
N GLN A 102 -12.91 18.22 8.08
CA GLN A 102 -12.94 16.76 8.25
C GLN A 102 -14.03 16.10 7.38
N GLY A 103 -15.19 16.74 7.24
CA GLY A 103 -16.25 16.29 6.33
C GLY A 103 -15.78 16.24 4.88
N HIS A 104 -15.06 17.27 4.42
CA HIS A 104 -14.44 17.26 3.09
C HIS A 104 -13.38 16.17 2.94
N LEU A 105 -12.47 16.03 3.91
CA LEU A 105 -11.43 14.99 3.87
C LEU A 105 -12.03 13.57 3.79
N ARG A 106 -13.11 13.31 4.55
CA ARG A 106 -13.85 12.04 4.48
C ARG A 106 -14.50 11.83 3.12
N ALA A 107 -15.27 12.81 2.65
CA ALA A 107 -16.00 12.70 1.39
C ALA A 107 -15.05 12.52 0.19
N GLU A 108 -13.94 13.26 0.14
CA GLU A 108 -12.93 13.13 -0.91
C GLU A 108 -12.27 11.75 -0.89
N ARG A 109 -11.92 11.25 0.31
CA ARG A 109 -11.33 9.92 0.48
C ARG A 109 -12.31 8.80 0.11
N ASP A 110 -13.53 8.86 0.63
CA ASP A 110 -14.55 7.85 0.36
C ASP A 110 -14.89 7.84 -1.14
N GLY A 111 -14.96 9.01 -1.78
CA GLY A 111 -15.09 9.12 -3.24
C GLY A 111 -13.91 8.51 -4.00
N PHE A 112 -12.67 8.72 -3.53
CA PHE A 112 -11.48 8.14 -4.14
C PHE A 112 -11.50 6.60 -4.10
N PHE A 113 -11.76 6.00 -2.94
CA PHE A 113 -11.81 4.54 -2.77
C PHE A 113 -13.08 3.90 -3.35
N GLN A 114 -14.18 4.64 -3.45
CA GLN A 114 -15.37 4.16 -4.14
C GLN A 114 -15.18 4.08 -5.66
N SER A 115 -14.22 4.81 -6.23
CA SER A 115 -13.96 4.74 -7.66
C SER A 115 -13.61 3.31 -8.10
N LYS A 116 -14.31 2.82 -9.13
CA LYS A 116 -14.17 1.43 -9.62
C LYS A 116 -12.70 1.07 -9.90
N ARG A 117 -11.96 1.99 -10.53
CA ARG A 117 -10.55 1.80 -10.85
C ARG A 117 -9.66 1.55 -9.62
N ILE A 118 -9.89 2.28 -8.53
CA ILE A 118 -9.11 2.10 -7.30
C ILE A 118 -9.52 0.82 -6.59
N ARG A 119 -10.83 0.55 -6.52
CA ARG A 119 -11.37 -0.67 -5.92
C ARG A 119 -10.85 -1.94 -6.60
N ASP A 120 -10.90 -1.99 -7.93
CA ASP A 120 -10.40 -3.12 -8.72
C ASP A 120 -8.90 -3.33 -8.49
N ARG A 121 -8.14 -2.23 -8.36
CA ARG A 121 -6.70 -2.28 -8.09
C ARG A 121 -6.37 -2.77 -6.68
N GLU A 122 -7.07 -2.27 -5.66
CA GLU A 122 -6.87 -2.74 -4.27
C GLU A 122 -7.26 -4.22 -4.14
N ALA A 123 -8.34 -4.66 -4.78
CA ALA A 123 -8.72 -6.06 -4.84
C ALA A 123 -7.63 -6.93 -5.52
N GLU A 124 -7.01 -6.43 -6.59
CA GLU A 124 -5.88 -7.11 -7.24
C GLU A 124 -4.64 -7.18 -6.35
N ILE A 125 -4.32 -6.09 -5.63
CA ILE A 125 -3.22 -6.04 -4.66
C ILE A 125 -3.45 -7.05 -3.53
N ASP A 126 -4.65 -7.12 -2.97
CA ASP A 126 -4.97 -8.04 -1.88
C ASP A 126 -4.95 -9.50 -2.34
N ARG A 127 -5.44 -9.78 -3.55
CA ARG A 127 -5.33 -11.11 -4.17
C ARG A 127 -3.86 -11.52 -4.30
N LEU A 128 -3.03 -10.69 -4.95
CA LEU A 128 -1.61 -10.98 -5.15
C LEU A 128 -0.83 -11.05 -3.83
N ARG A 129 -1.19 -10.24 -2.83
CA ARG A 129 -0.60 -10.30 -1.49
C ARG A 129 -0.90 -11.64 -0.82
N SER A 130 -2.14 -12.12 -0.94
CA SER A 130 -2.56 -13.39 -0.36
C SER A 130 -1.89 -14.58 -1.06
N GLU A 131 -1.83 -14.56 -2.40
CA GLU A 131 -1.11 -15.55 -3.22
C GLU A 131 0.39 -15.57 -2.88
N TYR A 132 1.03 -14.41 -2.80
CA TYR A 132 2.44 -14.29 -2.40
C TYR A 132 2.69 -14.78 -0.97
N ALA A 133 1.83 -14.39 -0.02
CA ALA A 133 1.95 -14.82 1.38
C ALA A 133 1.77 -16.34 1.53
N TYR A 134 0.87 -16.94 0.76
CA TYR A 134 0.69 -18.38 0.69
C TYR A 134 1.94 -19.09 0.13
N LYS A 135 2.51 -18.62 -0.98
CA LYS A 135 3.77 -19.19 -1.50
C LYS A 135 4.93 -19.02 -0.53
N ARG A 136 5.02 -17.85 0.12
CA ARG A 136 6.04 -17.56 1.14
C ARG A 136 5.94 -18.52 2.33
N SER A 137 4.73 -18.80 2.82
CA SER A 137 4.53 -19.73 3.93
C SER A 137 4.80 -21.19 3.52
N GLN A 138 4.41 -21.58 2.30
CA GLN A 138 4.64 -22.92 1.77
C GLN A 138 6.13 -23.24 1.60
N HIS A 139 6.93 -22.27 1.13
CA HIS A 139 8.36 -22.47 0.84
C HIS A 139 9.31 -21.95 1.93
N GLY A 140 8.78 -21.30 2.98
CA GLY A 140 9.57 -20.79 4.11
C GLY A 140 10.61 -19.72 3.74
N ARG A 141 10.45 -19.05 2.58
CA ARG A 141 11.40 -18.06 2.07
C ARG A 141 10.70 -16.98 1.25
N ASP A 142 11.40 -15.86 1.04
CA ASP A 142 10.99 -14.82 0.10
C ASP A 142 11.40 -15.13 -1.35
N ALA A 143 10.74 -14.47 -2.31
CA ALA A 143 11.08 -14.60 -3.73
C ALA A 143 12.43 -13.96 -4.05
N GLY A 144 13.16 -14.57 -5.00
CA GLY A 144 14.43 -14.05 -5.51
C GLY A 144 14.29 -12.66 -6.13
N ALA A 145 15.30 -11.81 -5.92
CA ALA A 145 15.28 -10.39 -6.30
C ALA A 145 16.21 -10.07 -7.48
N TRP A 146 16.33 -11.00 -8.45
CA TRP A 146 17.14 -10.72 -9.64
C TRP A 146 16.46 -9.66 -10.51
N ASN A 147 17.20 -8.62 -10.86
CA ASN A 147 16.72 -7.59 -11.77
C ASN A 147 16.49 -8.21 -13.17
N PRO A 148 15.29 -8.07 -13.76
CA PRO A 148 14.96 -8.63 -15.07
C PRO A 148 15.95 -8.26 -16.18
N VAL A 149 16.51 -7.04 -16.14
CA VAL A 149 17.49 -6.57 -17.12
C VAL A 149 18.77 -7.40 -17.06
N PHE A 150 19.29 -7.69 -15.86
CA PHE A 150 20.48 -8.53 -15.69
C PHE A 150 20.19 -9.99 -16.06
N LYS A 151 19.00 -10.49 -15.69
CA LYS A 151 18.56 -11.85 -16.01
C LYS A 151 18.54 -12.09 -17.53
N HIS A 152 17.78 -11.28 -18.28
CA HIS A 152 17.62 -11.44 -19.73
C HIS A 152 18.82 -10.92 -20.51
N GLY A 153 19.43 -9.82 -20.06
CA GLY A 153 20.62 -9.24 -20.66
C GLY A 153 21.84 -10.16 -20.59
N GLY A 154 21.99 -10.94 -19.51
CA GLY A 154 23.05 -11.93 -19.39
C GLY A 154 22.96 -13.03 -20.46
N VAL A 155 21.77 -13.57 -20.72
CA VAL A 155 21.55 -14.56 -21.80
C VAL A 155 21.90 -13.96 -23.15
N ALA A 156 21.44 -12.73 -23.44
CA ALA A 156 21.75 -12.05 -24.69
C ALA A 156 23.26 -11.80 -24.86
N ALA A 157 23.94 -11.36 -23.80
CA ALA A 157 25.38 -11.14 -23.82
C ALA A 157 26.18 -12.43 -24.06
N ILE A 158 25.77 -13.55 -23.45
CA ILE A 158 26.37 -14.87 -23.68
C ILE A 158 26.18 -15.30 -25.14
N MET A 159 24.97 -15.13 -25.69
CA MET A 159 24.68 -15.50 -27.08
C MET A 159 25.41 -14.63 -28.11
N LEU A 160 25.70 -13.36 -27.78
CA LEU A 160 26.51 -12.50 -28.63
C LEU A 160 27.95 -13.03 -28.80
N LEU A 161 28.46 -13.85 -27.88
CA LEU A 161 29.78 -14.49 -28.04
C LEU A 161 29.80 -15.54 -29.15
N GLU A 162 28.65 -16.15 -29.48
CA GLU A 162 28.55 -17.10 -30.61
C GLU A 162 28.54 -16.38 -31.96
N PHE A 163 28.19 -15.10 -31.98
CA PHE A 163 27.96 -14.35 -33.20
C PHE A 163 29.19 -14.34 -34.13
N PRO A 164 30.41 -14.01 -33.68
CA PRO A 164 31.60 -14.06 -34.54
C PRO A 164 31.95 -15.49 -34.99
N LEU A 165 31.77 -16.48 -34.10
CA LEU A 165 32.07 -17.89 -34.38
C LEU A 165 31.23 -18.42 -35.53
N ASN A 166 29.95 -18.06 -35.57
CA ASN A 166 29.02 -18.50 -36.59
C ASN A 166 29.06 -17.62 -37.84
N LEU A 167 29.22 -16.31 -37.72
CA LEU A 167 29.28 -15.40 -38.86
C LEU A 167 30.39 -15.74 -39.84
N SER A 168 31.58 -16.09 -39.33
CA SER A 168 32.71 -16.52 -40.15
C SER A 168 32.39 -17.72 -41.06
N SER A 169 31.42 -18.55 -40.67
CA SER A 169 31.04 -19.77 -41.38
C SER A 169 29.92 -19.52 -42.39
N PHE A 170 28.94 -18.69 -42.01
CA PHE A 170 27.87 -18.29 -42.92
C PHE A 170 28.36 -17.38 -44.04
N LEU A 171 29.38 -16.54 -43.81
CA LEU A 171 29.99 -15.70 -44.84
C LEU A 171 30.74 -16.48 -45.93
N ARG A 172 31.06 -17.76 -45.69
CA ARG A 172 31.75 -18.63 -46.64
C ARG A 172 30.80 -19.43 -47.52
N ILE A 173 29.49 -19.25 -47.37
CA ILE A 173 28.48 -19.94 -48.17
C ILE A 173 28.20 -19.09 -49.41
N ASP A 174 28.55 -19.59 -50.59
CA ASP A 174 28.57 -18.81 -51.84
C ASP A 174 27.22 -18.21 -52.25
N PHE A 175 26.10 -18.84 -51.85
CA PHE A 175 24.76 -18.36 -52.18
C PHE A 175 24.18 -17.35 -51.17
N LEU A 176 24.89 -17.06 -50.07
CA LEU A 176 24.45 -16.10 -49.06
C LEU A 176 25.17 -14.77 -49.21
N THR A 177 24.41 -13.68 -49.36
CA THR A 177 24.97 -12.33 -49.26
C THR A 177 25.42 -12.05 -47.81
N PRO A 178 26.38 -11.14 -47.58
CA PRO A 178 26.81 -10.80 -46.22
C PRO A 178 25.66 -10.36 -45.30
N ALA A 179 24.66 -9.68 -45.84
CA ALA A 179 23.45 -9.29 -45.12
C ALA A 179 22.62 -10.52 -44.70
N LEU A 180 22.41 -11.48 -45.60
CA LEU A 180 21.67 -12.72 -45.32
C LEU A 180 22.42 -13.62 -44.32
N ALA A 181 23.75 -13.70 -44.42
CA ALA A 181 24.58 -14.41 -43.46
C ALA A 181 24.45 -13.82 -42.04
N THR A 182 24.55 -12.49 -41.94
CA THR A 182 24.40 -11.75 -40.67
C THR A 182 23.00 -11.96 -40.07
N ALA A 183 21.95 -11.84 -40.89
CA ALA A 183 20.57 -12.05 -40.45
C ALA A 183 20.33 -13.49 -39.98
N SER A 184 20.89 -14.48 -40.67
CA SER A 184 20.77 -15.90 -40.31
C SER A 184 21.43 -16.20 -38.96
N VAL A 185 22.63 -15.67 -38.73
CA VAL A 185 23.35 -15.85 -37.46
C VAL A 185 22.62 -15.16 -36.31
N LEU A 186 22.10 -13.95 -36.54
CA LEU A 186 21.28 -13.25 -35.54
C LEU A 186 20.02 -14.05 -35.19
N LEU A 187 19.34 -14.61 -36.20
CA LEU A 187 18.16 -15.45 -35.98
C LEU A 187 18.52 -16.69 -35.16
N ILE A 188 19.61 -17.39 -35.48
CA ILE A 188 20.10 -18.54 -34.71
C ILE A 188 20.39 -18.15 -33.26
N ALA A 189 21.08 -17.02 -33.03
CA ALA A 189 21.36 -16.53 -31.69
C ALA A 189 20.07 -16.24 -30.88
N ILE A 190 19.05 -15.69 -31.54
CA ILE A 190 17.72 -15.47 -30.93
C ILE A 190 17.06 -16.81 -30.58
N LEU A 191 17.06 -17.79 -31.51
CA LEU A 191 16.48 -19.12 -31.27
C LEU A 191 17.14 -19.81 -30.08
N PHE A 192 18.47 -19.74 -29.98
CA PHE A 192 19.22 -20.27 -28.85
C PHE A 192 18.94 -19.51 -27.56
N ALA A 193 18.87 -18.18 -27.57
CA ALA A 193 18.52 -17.39 -26.39
C ALA A 193 17.14 -17.78 -25.82
N PHE A 194 16.12 -17.91 -26.68
CA PHE A 194 14.78 -18.33 -26.26
C PHE A 194 14.78 -19.77 -25.77
N SER A 195 15.45 -20.67 -26.50
CA SER A 195 15.55 -22.08 -26.13
C SER A 195 16.25 -22.26 -24.78
N SER A 196 17.41 -21.63 -24.58
CA SER A 196 18.18 -21.73 -23.34
C SER A 196 17.42 -21.15 -22.16
N HIS A 197 16.67 -20.06 -22.37
CA HIS A 197 15.82 -19.47 -21.35
C HIS A 197 14.68 -20.40 -20.92
N LEU A 198 13.93 -20.96 -21.88
CA LEU A 198 12.84 -21.87 -21.56
C LEU A 198 13.35 -23.16 -20.90
N LEU A 199 14.42 -23.75 -21.45
CA LEU A 199 15.01 -24.98 -20.92
C LEU A 199 15.58 -24.77 -19.52
N GLY A 200 16.36 -23.71 -19.32
CA GLY A 200 16.91 -23.35 -18.00
C GLY A 200 15.82 -23.11 -16.97
N ARG A 201 14.74 -22.38 -17.32
CA ARG A 201 13.60 -22.16 -16.42
C ARG A 201 12.92 -23.48 -16.02
N ILE A 202 12.67 -24.38 -16.97
CA ILE A 202 12.03 -25.67 -16.69
C ILE A 202 12.91 -26.55 -15.82
N LEU A 203 14.21 -26.62 -16.12
CA LEU A 203 15.16 -27.40 -15.32
C LEU A 203 15.27 -26.87 -13.88
N ARG A 204 15.31 -25.54 -13.71
CA ARG A 204 15.33 -24.91 -12.38
C ARG A 204 14.06 -25.21 -11.59
N GLN A 205 12.93 -25.26 -12.26
CA GLN A 205 11.60 -25.44 -11.68
C GLN A 205 11.11 -26.89 -11.75
N TRP A 206 12.01 -27.86 -11.99
CA TRP A 206 11.61 -29.24 -12.29
C TRP A 206 10.75 -29.86 -11.19
N GLY A 207 11.17 -29.71 -9.93
CA GLY A 207 10.43 -30.23 -8.77
C GLY A 207 9.03 -29.63 -8.63
N GLU A 208 8.89 -28.33 -8.88
CA GLU A 208 7.62 -27.61 -8.75
C GLU A 208 6.68 -27.81 -9.95
N ARG A 209 7.23 -28.10 -11.14
CA ARG A 209 6.43 -28.30 -12.37
C ARG A 209 6.03 -29.76 -12.60
N PHE A 210 6.83 -30.71 -12.12
CA PHE A 210 6.61 -32.14 -12.35
C PHE A 210 6.41 -32.97 -11.08
N GLY A 211 6.43 -32.37 -9.89
CA GLY A 211 6.19 -33.05 -8.62
C GLY A 211 4.79 -33.65 -8.47
N ASP A 212 4.61 -34.52 -7.47
CA ASP A 212 3.42 -35.38 -7.32
C ASP A 212 2.11 -34.61 -7.14
N ASN A 213 2.17 -33.44 -6.51
CA ASN A 213 1.00 -32.60 -6.20
C ASN A 213 0.62 -31.59 -7.30
N VAL A 214 1.24 -31.70 -8.48
CA VAL A 214 1.01 -30.76 -9.60
C VAL A 214 -0.19 -31.18 -10.46
N THR A 215 -1.04 -30.21 -10.80
CA THR A 215 -2.19 -30.45 -11.69
C THR A 215 -1.76 -30.98 -13.07
N ARG A 216 -2.53 -31.91 -13.65
CA ARG A 216 -2.25 -32.45 -15.00
C ARG A 216 -2.13 -31.36 -16.07
N ARG A 217 -2.89 -30.28 -15.94
CA ARG A 217 -2.84 -29.12 -16.84
C ARG A 217 -1.49 -28.42 -16.79
N LEU A 218 -0.96 -28.15 -15.59
CA LEU A 218 0.34 -27.49 -15.43
C LEU A 218 1.50 -28.37 -15.94
N ARG A 219 1.42 -29.68 -15.72
CA ARG A 219 2.39 -30.64 -16.30
C ARG A 219 2.35 -30.62 -17.83
N ALA A 220 1.17 -30.70 -18.43
CA ALA A 220 1.00 -30.65 -19.88
C ALA A 220 1.52 -29.34 -20.47
N ASP A 221 1.26 -28.22 -19.82
CA ASP A 221 1.80 -26.92 -20.22
C ASP A 221 3.33 -26.87 -20.13
N SER A 222 3.92 -27.44 -19.07
CA SER A 222 5.37 -27.53 -18.92
C SER A 222 6.03 -28.42 -19.99
N TYR A 223 5.38 -29.52 -20.39
CA TYR A 223 5.83 -30.34 -21.53
C TYR A 223 5.77 -29.59 -22.85
N ARG A 224 4.76 -28.74 -23.08
CA ARG A 224 4.71 -27.90 -24.29
C ARG A 224 5.86 -26.91 -24.33
N HIS A 225 6.17 -26.25 -23.21
CA HIS A 225 7.31 -25.35 -23.13
C HIS A 225 8.64 -26.09 -23.36
N LEU A 226 8.78 -27.30 -22.84
CA LEU A 226 9.95 -28.15 -23.08
C LEU A 226 10.08 -28.54 -24.56
N ALA A 227 8.96 -28.94 -25.18
CA ALA A 227 8.92 -29.28 -26.61
C ALA A 227 9.27 -28.07 -27.48
N VAL A 228 8.74 -26.89 -27.17
CA VAL A 228 9.11 -25.64 -27.87
C VAL A 228 10.60 -25.37 -27.69
N ALA A 229 11.13 -25.43 -26.46
CA ALA A 229 12.56 -25.22 -26.21
C ALA A 229 13.44 -26.18 -27.03
N ALA A 230 13.05 -27.46 -27.09
CA ALA A 230 13.74 -28.49 -27.87
C ALA A 230 13.65 -28.23 -29.38
N VAL A 231 12.48 -27.87 -29.91
CA VAL A 231 12.30 -27.55 -31.33
C VAL A 231 13.14 -26.33 -31.73
N LEU A 232 13.13 -25.26 -30.93
CA LEU A 232 13.95 -24.07 -31.20
C LEU A 232 15.45 -24.41 -31.19
N PHE A 233 15.89 -25.24 -30.24
CA PHE A 233 17.27 -25.75 -30.21
C PHE A 233 17.61 -26.55 -31.46
N LEU A 234 16.75 -27.50 -31.85
CA LEU A 234 16.98 -28.37 -33.01
C LEU A 234 17.05 -27.56 -34.31
N ILE A 235 16.20 -26.54 -34.49
CA ILE A 235 16.26 -25.67 -35.67
C ILE A 235 17.59 -24.91 -35.73
N GLY A 236 18.00 -24.28 -34.62
CA GLY A 236 19.28 -23.56 -34.55
C GLY A 236 20.48 -24.49 -34.76
N ALA A 237 20.47 -25.65 -34.11
CA ALA A 237 21.51 -26.66 -34.23
C ALA A 237 21.61 -27.21 -35.66
N ALA A 238 20.46 -27.52 -36.30
CA ALA A 238 20.42 -27.96 -37.69
C ALA A 238 20.97 -26.90 -38.65
N ALA A 239 20.67 -25.61 -38.43
CA ALA A 239 21.21 -24.53 -39.25
C ALA A 239 22.75 -24.42 -39.12
N ILE A 240 23.28 -24.57 -37.90
CA ILE A 240 24.73 -24.60 -37.65
C ILE A 240 25.36 -25.83 -38.31
N VAL A 241 24.78 -27.02 -38.11
CA VAL A 241 25.28 -28.27 -38.71
C VAL A 241 25.29 -28.14 -40.23
N PHE A 242 24.22 -27.63 -40.84
CA PHE A 242 24.13 -27.40 -42.27
C PHE A 242 25.23 -26.46 -42.77
N SER A 243 25.41 -25.31 -42.10
CA SER A 243 26.48 -24.35 -42.44
C SER A 243 27.86 -24.99 -42.35
N ARG A 244 28.12 -25.78 -41.32
CA ARG A 244 29.42 -26.44 -41.12
C ARG A 244 29.64 -27.61 -42.09
N SER A 245 28.60 -28.39 -42.41
CA SER A 245 28.70 -29.48 -43.38
C SER A 245 28.99 -28.97 -44.79
N TYR A 246 28.46 -27.80 -45.15
CA TYR A 246 28.78 -27.15 -46.43
C TYR A 246 30.29 -26.86 -46.52
N LEU A 247 30.87 -26.28 -45.46
CA LEU A 247 32.30 -25.95 -45.42
C LEU A 247 33.20 -27.18 -45.37
N VAL A 248 32.78 -28.23 -44.66
CA VAL A 248 33.51 -29.51 -44.64
C VAL A 248 33.49 -30.15 -46.03
N ALA A 249 32.34 -30.19 -46.70
CA ALA A 249 32.21 -30.74 -48.05
C ALA A 249 33.07 -29.96 -49.06
N GLU A 250 33.08 -28.63 -48.98
CA GLU A 250 33.92 -27.78 -49.81
C GLU A 250 35.42 -28.02 -49.55
N ALA A 251 35.82 -28.11 -48.29
CA ALA A 251 37.20 -28.39 -47.91
C ALA A 251 37.66 -29.78 -48.40
N LEU A 252 36.82 -30.80 -48.23
CA LEU A 252 37.12 -32.16 -48.71
C LEU A 252 37.23 -32.21 -50.25
N ASN A 253 36.37 -31.49 -50.97
CA ASN A 253 36.45 -31.42 -52.43
C ASN A 253 37.74 -30.73 -52.90
N ARG A 254 38.15 -29.63 -52.23
CA ARG A 254 39.42 -28.94 -52.52
C ARG A 254 40.62 -29.83 -52.18
N GLN A 255 40.58 -30.55 -51.07
CA GLN A 255 41.65 -31.46 -50.64
C GLN A 255 41.77 -32.67 -51.57
N ALA A 256 40.66 -33.27 -51.99
CA ALA A 256 40.65 -34.34 -52.98
C ALA A 256 41.22 -33.89 -54.33
N ALA A 257 41.01 -32.63 -54.72
CA ALA A 257 41.59 -32.05 -55.92
C ALA A 257 43.10 -31.75 -55.81
N LEU A 258 43.61 -31.50 -54.60
CA LEU A 258 45.01 -31.13 -54.33
C LEU A 258 45.89 -32.30 -53.83
N GLY A 259 45.30 -33.43 -53.47
CA GLY A 259 46.03 -34.64 -53.05
C GLY A 259 46.60 -34.61 -51.63
N GLU A 260 46.12 -33.73 -50.75
CA GLU A 260 46.56 -33.61 -49.35
C GLU A 260 45.71 -34.44 -48.37
N GLU A 261 46.32 -34.96 -47.30
CA GLU A 261 45.62 -35.69 -46.23
C GLU A 261 44.75 -34.74 -45.37
N GLY A 262 43.42 -34.81 -45.58
CA GLY A 262 42.41 -33.86 -45.07
C GLY A 262 42.04 -33.92 -43.57
N GLY A 263 42.89 -34.46 -42.70
CA GLY A 263 42.54 -34.73 -41.29
C GLY A 263 42.26 -33.48 -40.43
N SER A 264 42.92 -32.34 -40.70
CA SER A 264 42.87 -31.18 -39.77
C SER A 264 41.59 -30.36 -39.86
N THR A 265 40.94 -30.32 -41.04
CA THR A 265 39.81 -29.43 -41.29
C THR A 265 38.52 -29.91 -40.63
N VAL A 266 38.25 -31.21 -40.64
CA VAL A 266 37.09 -31.81 -39.94
C VAL A 266 37.18 -31.59 -38.43
N ALA A 267 38.38 -31.71 -37.85
CA ALA A 267 38.62 -31.48 -36.43
C ALA A 267 38.35 -30.02 -36.01
N ILE A 268 38.78 -29.04 -36.80
CA ILE A 268 38.55 -27.61 -36.55
C ILE A 268 37.04 -27.30 -36.52
N TYR A 269 36.27 -27.86 -37.46
CA TYR A 269 34.82 -27.66 -37.50
C TYR A 269 34.07 -28.39 -36.38
N GLY A 270 34.55 -29.58 -35.97
CA GLY A 270 34.04 -30.30 -34.81
C GLY A 270 34.24 -29.51 -33.50
N ILE A 271 35.42 -28.93 -33.31
CA ILE A 271 35.73 -28.09 -32.14
C ILE A 271 34.83 -26.84 -32.10
N ALA A 272 34.61 -26.18 -33.25
CA ALA A 272 33.71 -25.03 -33.33
C ALA A 272 32.25 -25.39 -32.96
N PHE A 273 31.77 -26.57 -33.35
CA PHE A 273 30.45 -27.05 -32.95
C PHE A 273 30.35 -27.29 -31.43
N ILE A 274 31.38 -27.91 -30.83
CA ILE A 274 31.47 -28.08 -29.37
C ILE A 274 31.48 -26.72 -28.67
N GLY A 275 32.16 -25.73 -29.25
CA GLY A 275 32.16 -24.34 -28.75
C GLY A 275 30.76 -23.74 -28.67
N ASN A 276 29.96 -23.86 -29.74
CA ASN A 276 28.57 -23.39 -29.73
C ASN A 276 27.72 -24.14 -28.69
N LEU A 277 27.89 -25.46 -28.57
CA LEU A 277 27.16 -26.22 -27.56
C LEU A 277 27.54 -25.79 -26.14
N ALA A 278 28.81 -25.46 -25.90
CA ALA A 278 29.29 -24.96 -24.61
C ALA A 278 28.70 -23.59 -24.28
N VAL A 279 28.65 -22.65 -25.24
CA VAL A 279 28.04 -21.33 -25.02
C VAL A 279 26.54 -21.45 -24.75
N TYR A 280 25.82 -22.30 -25.49
CA TYR A 280 24.44 -22.64 -25.20
C TYR A 280 24.26 -23.22 -23.78
N ALA A 281 25.12 -24.16 -23.36
CA ALA A 281 25.06 -24.75 -22.02
C ALA A 281 25.33 -23.71 -20.92
N VAL A 282 26.26 -22.78 -21.13
CA VAL A 282 26.52 -21.66 -20.22
C VAL A 282 25.31 -20.74 -20.11
N ALA A 283 24.60 -20.48 -21.21
CA ALA A 283 23.37 -19.69 -21.18
C ALA A 283 22.24 -20.40 -20.42
N VAL A 284 22.10 -21.72 -20.57
CA VAL A 284 21.16 -22.52 -19.76
C VAL A 284 21.54 -22.45 -18.28
N ALA A 285 22.82 -22.60 -17.95
CA ALA A 285 23.33 -22.51 -16.58
C ALA A 285 23.11 -21.12 -15.96
N TRP A 286 23.26 -20.06 -16.74
CA TRP A 286 22.96 -18.70 -16.30
C TRP A 286 21.50 -18.55 -15.87
N VAL A 287 20.58 -19.11 -16.64
CA VAL A 287 19.14 -19.09 -16.29
C VAL A 287 18.87 -19.98 -15.08
N LEU A 288 19.51 -21.15 -14.97
CA LEU A 288 19.40 -21.99 -13.77
C LEU A 288 19.77 -21.25 -12.48
N PHE A 289 20.78 -20.37 -12.54
CA PHE A 289 21.26 -19.61 -11.39
C PHE A 289 20.38 -18.39 -11.08
N THR A 290 19.88 -17.71 -12.10
CA THR A 290 19.14 -16.45 -11.96
C THR A 290 17.63 -16.63 -11.80
N GLU A 291 17.07 -17.77 -12.20
CA GLU A 291 15.65 -18.07 -12.10
C GLU A 291 15.25 -18.55 -10.69
N ASP A 292 14.10 -18.09 -10.21
CA ASP A 292 13.53 -18.57 -8.96
C ASP A 292 13.06 -20.03 -9.13
N PRO A 293 13.39 -20.94 -8.19
CA PRO A 293 12.97 -22.34 -8.28
C PRO A 293 11.46 -22.53 -8.16
N VAL A 294 10.72 -21.55 -7.62
CA VAL A 294 9.27 -21.57 -7.53
C VAL A 294 8.68 -20.77 -8.70
N PRO A 295 7.78 -21.38 -9.50
CA PRO A 295 7.20 -20.72 -10.66
C PRO A 295 6.42 -19.46 -10.25
N ASP A 296 6.61 -18.41 -11.05
CA ASP A 296 5.94 -17.11 -10.97
C ASP A 296 6.15 -16.34 -9.65
N PHE A 297 6.94 -16.84 -8.69
CA PHE A 297 7.05 -16.25 -7.35
C PHE A 297 7.72 -14.87 -7.37
N ALA A 298 8.82 -14.73 -8.11
CA ALA A 298 9.48 -13.45 -8.32
C ALA A 298 8.64 -12.48 -9.17
N GLU A 299 7.88 -13.01 -10.13
CA GLU A 299 7.02 -12.21 -11.01
C GLU A 299 5.80 -11.64 -10.26
N GLU A 300 5.17 -12.45 -9.41
CA GLU A 300 4.08 -12.01 -8.53
C GLU A 300 4.53 -10.95 -7.53
N ARG A 301 5.72 -11.10 -6.95
CA ARG A 301 6.32 -10.07 -6.09
C ARG A 301 6.54 -8.76 -6.85
N ALA A 302 7.17 -8.83 -8.02
CA ALA A 302 7.42 -7.65 -8.85
C ALA A 302 6.11 -6.97 -9.28
N ARG A 303 5.08 -7.74 -9.64
CA ARG A 303 3.74 -7.23 -9.96
C ARG A 303 3.06 -6.58 -8.76
N LEU A 304 3.16 -7.20 -7.58
CA LEU A 304 2.62 -6.65 -6.34
C LEU A 304 3.29 -5.31 -6.00
N ASP A 305 4.62 -5.24 -6.09
CA ASP A 305 5.39 -4.03 -5.80
C ASP A 305 5.06 -2.92 -6.81
N LEU A 306 4.93 -3.26 -8.09
CA LEU A 306 4.50 -2.32 -9.14
C LEU A 306 3.09 -1.78 -8.87
N LEU A 307 2.12 -2.64 -8.55
CA LEU A 307 0.74 -2.22 -8.29
C LEU A 307 0.63 -1.37 -7.02
N LYS A 308 1.39 -1.71 -5.96
CA LYS A 308 1.51 -0.87 -4.76
C LYS A 308 2.06 0.51 -5.10
N ALA A 309 3.15 0.58 -5.86
CA ALA A 309 3.73 1.86 -6.29
C ALA A 309 2.74 2.67 -7.13
N GLN A 310 1.99 2.03 -8.03
CA GLN A 310 0.96 2.68 -8.83
C GLN A 310 -0.24 3.15 -8.00
N SER A 311 -0.65 2.38 -6.98
CA SER A 311 -1.73 2.78 -6.06
C SER A 311 -1.30 3.99 -5.23
N GLN A 312 -0.09 3.96 -4.67
CA GLN A 312 0.49 5.10 -3.96
C GLN A 312 0.61 6.34 -4.86
N ALA A 313 1.09 6.19 -6.10
CA ALA A 313 1.16 7.31 -7.04
C ALA A 313 -0.23 7.88 -7.38
N ALA A 314 -1.25 7.01 -7.50
CA ALA A 314 -2.63 7.44 -7.73
C ALA A 314 -3.20 8.19 -6.51
N TYR A 315 -2.89 7.73 -5.29
CA TYR A 315 -3.26 8.41 -4.05
C TYR A 315 -2.65 9.81 -3.96
N ARG A 316 -1.34 9.93 -4.17
CA ARG A 316 -0.61 11.21 -4.14
C ARG A 316 -1.14 12.20 -5.19
N LYS A 317 -1.43 11.71 -6.40
CA LYS A 317 -1.93 12.55 -7.49
C LYS A 317 -3.39 12.95 -7.31
N GLY A 318 -4.23 12.03 -6.82
CA GLY A 318 -5.67 12.19 -6.78
C GLY A 318 -6.20 12.83 -5.50
N LEU A 319 -5.61 12.50 -4.34
CA LEU A 319 -6.19 12.84 -3.03
C LEU A 319 -5.29 13.78 -2.22
N GLU A 320 -3.99 13.49 -2.12
CA GLU A 320 -3.08 14.22 -1.22
C GLU A 320 -3.06 15.74 -1.49
N ARG A 321 -3.01 16.15 -2.76
CA ARG A 321 -3.05 17.58 -3.12
C ARG A 321 -4.36 18.26 -2.72
N GLN A 322 -5.50 17.59 -2.90
CA GLN A 322 -6.81 18.14 -2.54
C GLN A 322 -6.94 18.27 -1.02
N GLN A 323 -6.55 17.22 -0.30
CA GLN A 323 -6.55 17.23 1.16
C GLN A 323 -5.64 18.32 1.74
N GLN A 324 -4.45 18.50 1.17
CA GLN A 324 -3.53 19.56 1.57
C GLN A 324 -4.14 20.96 1.36
N GLN A 325 -4.82 21.18 0.23
CA GLN A 325 -5.55 22.43 -0.01
C GLN A 325 -6.67 22.66 1.03
N ARG A 326 -7.40 21.62 1.42
CA ARG A 326 -8.42 21.72 2.49
C ARG A 326 -7.81 22.07 3.85
N ILE A 327 -6.66 21.48 4.17
CA ILE A 327 -5.93 21.76 5.41
C ILE A 327 -5.44 23.21 5.42
N GLU A 328 -4.87 23.68 4.30
CA GLU A 328 -4.41 25.07 4.17
C GLU A 328 -5.57 26.08 4.21
N GLN A 329 -6.70 25.77 3.56
CA GLN A 329 -7.89 26.60 3.62
C GLN A 329 -8.40 26.72 5.05
N ALA A 330 -8.56 25.60 5.76
CA ALA A 330 -8.99 25.60 7.16
C ALA A 330 -8.02 26.37 8.08
N ARG A 331 -6.71 26.34 7.78
CA ARG A 331 -5.72 27.16 8.49
C ARG A 331 -5.94 28.65 8.23
N ARG A 332 -6.16 29.06 6.98
CA ARG A 332 -6.46 30.47 6.65
C ARG A 332 -7.78 30.93 7.29
N ASP A 333 -8.79 30.08 7.29
CA ASP A 333 -10.08 30.37 7.91
C ASP A 333 -9.94 30.58 9.43
N ARG A 334 -9.07 29.80 10.10
CA ARG A 334 -8.72 30.02 11.52
C ARG A 334 -7.98 31.34 11.75
N GLU A 335 -7.00 31.66 10.93
CA GLU A 335 -6.27 32.93 11.02
C GLU A 335 -7.21 34.13 10.81
N GLN A 336 -8.21 34.00 9.94
CA GLN A 336 -9.26 35.01 9.77
C GLN A 336 -10.21 35.05 10.98
N LEU A 337 -10.56 33.90 11.54
CA LEU A 337 -11.39 33.81 12.74
C LEU A 337 -10.73 34.52 13.93
N ASP A 338 -9.43 34.31 14.15
CA ASP A 338 -8.67 34.96 15.21
C ASP A 338 -8.69 36.50 15.10
N ARG A 339 -8.58 37.03 13.87
CA ARG A 339 -8.71 38.48 13.61
C ARG A 339 -10.11 38.98 13.90
N ARG A 340 -11.13 38.26 13.44
CA ARG A 340 -12.54 38.61 13.68
C ARG A 340 -12.87 38.60 15.17
N GLU A 341 -12.30 37.68 15.94
CA GLU A 341 -12.48 37.62 17.38
C GLU A 341 -11.83 38.82 18.08
N ALA A 342 -10.64 39.24 17.65
CA ALA A 342 -9.99 40.43 18.19
C ALA A 342 -10.79 41.72 17.90
N ASP A 343 -11.44 41.81 16.74
CA ASP A 343 -12.33 42.92 16.39
C ASP A 343 -13.64 42.86 17.19
N GLN A 344 -14.20 41.67 17.35
CA GLN A 344 -15.39 41.41 18.17
C GLN A 344 -15.18 41.84 19.62
N ALA A 345 -14.04 41.48 20.21
CA ALA A 345 -13.68 41.81 21.59
C ALA A 345 -13.60 43.33 21.85
N LYS A 346 -13.28 44.13 20.82
CA LYS A 346 -13.23 45.59 20.90
C LYS A 346 -14.56 46.25 20.57
N GLY A 347 -15.37 45.63 19.71
CA GLY A 347 -16.52 46.25 19.08
C GLY A 347 -17.88 45.91 19.68
N LEU A 348 -18.05 44.71 20.27
CA LEU A 348 -19.31 44.29 20.86
C LEU A 348 -19.44 44.76 22.31
N ARG A 349 -20.56 45.39 22.66
CA ARG A 349 -20.80 45.95 23.99
C ARG A 349 -21.03 44.84 25.02
N ASN A 350 -21.74 43.79 24.61
CA ASN A 350 -22.06 42.64 25.48
C ASN A 350 -20.98 41.54 25.49
N TYR A 351 -19.84 41.74 24.81
CA TYR A 351 -18.79 40.72 24.65
C TYR A 351 -18.33 40.13 25.99
N ALA A 352 -17.96 41.00 26.93
CA ALA A 352 -17.45 40.58 28.24
C ALA A 352 -18.48 39.77 29.04
N ALA A 353 -19.76 40.15 28.98
CA ALA A 353 -20.84 39.42 29.65
C ALA A 353 -21.06 38.03 29.02
N CYS A 354 -21.01 37.94 27.69
CA CYS A 354 -21.15 36.68 26.98
C CYS A 354 -19.94 35.75 27.23
N ARG A 355 -18.71 36.28 27.26
CA ARG A 355 -17.50 35.53 27.66
C ARG A 355 -17.59 35.02 29.10
N ALA A 356 -18.04 35.85 30.05
CA ALA A 356 -18.22 35.42 31.43
C ALA A 356 -19.24 34.28 31.57
N ARG A 357 -20.32 34.30 30.78
CA ARG A 357 -21.28 33.19 30.69
C ARG A 357 -20.65 31.94 30.06
N PHE A 358 -19.80 32.10 29.04
CA PHE A 358 -19.06 30.98 28.47
C PHE A 358 -18.08 30.36 29.46
N ASP A 359 -17.40 31.16 30.28
CA ASP A 359 -16.48 30.66 31.31
C ASP A 359 -17.20 29.80 32.36
N VAL A 360 -18.50 30.06 32.60
CA VAL A 360 -19.34 29.19 33.43
C VAL A 360 -19.51 27.81 32.78
N VAL A 361 -19.81 27.76 31.48
CA VAL A 361 -19.89 26.50 30.72
C VAL A 361 -18.55 25.79 30.72
N ALA A 362 -17.45 26.50 30.46
CA ALA A 362 -16.11 25.93 30.45
C ALA A 362 -15.70 25.30 31.79
N ARG A 363 -16.08 25.91 32.93
CA ARG A 363 -15.87 25.32 34.26
C ARG A 363 -16.66 24.04 34.47
N GLN A 364 -17.89 23.98 33.96
CA GLN A 364 -18.72 22.78 34.06
C GLN A 364 -18.22 21.68 33.10
N ASP A 365 -17.78 22.06 31.89
CA ASP A 365 -17.12 21.16 30.93
C ASP A 365 -15.85 20.52 31.51
N ALA A 366 -15.05 21.27 32.27
CA ALA A 366 -13.89 20.73 32.98
C ALA A 366 -14.26 19.63 33.98
N ARG A 367 -15.43 19.73 34.64
CA ARG A 367 -15.94 18.67 35.53
C ARG A 367 -16.37 17.44 34.75
N VAL A 368 -17.08 17.62 33.63
CA VAL A 368 -17.44 16.52 32.72
C VAL A 368 -16.18 15.79 32.24
N LEU A 369 -15.17 16.55 31.77
CA LEU A 369 -13.89 15.99 31.34
C LEU A 369 -13.19 15.24 32.46
N GLY A 370 -13.17 15.77 33.69
CA GLY A 370 -12.60 15.08 34.85
C GLY A 370 -13.28 13.74 35.16
N LEU A 371 -14.61 13.66 35.05
CA LEU A 371 -15.34 12.39 35.19
C LEU A 371 -14.98 11.40 34.10
N LEU A 372 -14.91 11.86 32.84
CA LEU A 372 -14.54 11.04 31.69
C LEU A 372 -13.09 10.53 31.78
N GLU A 373 -12.15 11.36 32.22
CA GLU A 373 -10.75 10.96 32.47
C GLU A 373 -10.64 9.97 33.62
N SER A 374 -11.37 10.21 34.73
CA SER A 374 -11.45 9.26 35.85
C SER A 374 -12.01 7.91 35.41
N TYR A 375 -13.03 7.90 34.54
CA TYR A 375 -13.55 6.68 33.96
C TYR A 375 -12.50 5.95 33.12
N ARG A 376 -11.78 6.64 32.22
CA ARG A 376 -10.73 6.02 31.38
C ARG A 376 -9.64 5.35 32.21
N ASN A 377 -9.16 6.04 33.25
CA ASN A 377 -8.15 5.50 34.16
C ASN A 377 -8.65 4.22 34.84
N ARG A 378 -9.90 4.21 35.32
CA ARG A 378 -10.49 3.04 35.97
C ARG A 378 -10.79 1.90 35.00
N LEU A 379 -11.20 2.21 33.77
CA LEU A 379 -11.40 1.23 32.70
C LEU A 379 -10.11 0.47 32.40
N VAL A 380 -9.00 1.20 32.17
CA VAL A 380 -7.69 0.59 31.89
C VAL A 380 -7.20 -0.22 33.10
N ALA A 381 -7.37 0.30 34.32
CA ALA A 381 -6.97 -0.42 35.54
C ALA A 381 -7.76 -1.73 35.72
N GLU A 382 -9.07 -1.71 35.51
CA GLU A 382 -9.93 -2.89 35.62
C GLU A 382 -9.63 -3.93 34.51
N ALA A 383 -9.38 -3.49 33.28
CA ALA A 383 -8.97 -4.38 32.19
C ALA A 383 -7.63 -5.08 32.50
N ARG A 384 -6.65 -4.33 33.01
CA ARG A 384 -5.35 -4.88 33.47
C ARG A 384 -5.52 -5.89 34.60
N LYS A 385 -6.36 -5.58 35.60
CA LYS A 385 -6.66 -6.50 36.72
C LYS A 385 -7.25 -7.83 36.24
N ARG A 386 -8.01 -7.80 35.15
CA ARG A 386 -8.60 -8.99 34.52
C ARG A 386 -7.66 -9.72 33.55
N GLY A 387 -6.46 -9.20 33.33
CA GLY A 387 -5.50 -9.74 32.36
C GLY A 387 -5.91 -9.53 30.90
N VAL A 388 -6.81 -8.59 30.61
CA VAL A 388 -7.25 -8.27 29.25
C VAL A 388 -6.34 -7.19 28.66
N GLN A 389 -5.67 -7.49 27.56
CA GLN A 389 -4.95 -6.49 26.76
C GLN A 389 -5.94 -5.76 25.84
N THR A 390 -6.59 -4.72 26.37
CA THR A 390 -7.55 -3.92 25.60
C THR A 390 -6.83 -3.03 24.57
N ARG A 391 -7.25 -3.14 23.31
CA ARG A 391 -6.86 -2.24 22.22
C ARG A 391 -7.96 -1.23 21.94
N PHE A 392 -7.61 0.05 21.84
CA PHE A 392 -8.56 1.11 21.54
C PHE A 392 -8.43 1.53 20.08
N THR A 393 -9.52 1.49 19.31
CA THR A 393 -9.44 1.73 17.86
C THR A 393 -10.18 2.98 17.44
N HIS A 394 -9.56 3.84 16.65
CA HIS A 394 -10.20 5.05 16.11
C HIS A 394 -9.83 5.28 14.65
N ASP A 395 -10.64 6.08 13.94
CA ASP A 395 -10.34 6.49 12.57
C ASP A 395 -9.53 7.80 12.55
N ASP A 396 -8.26 7.71 12.17
CA ASP A 396 -7.39 8.85 11.93
C ASP A 396 -7.28 9.18 10.43
N LEU A 397 -8.07 10.16 10.03
CA LEU A 397 -8.19 10.64 8.65
C LEU A 397 -7.07 11.60 8.25
N ALA A 398 -6.28 12.08 9.20
CA ALA A 398 -5.20 13.04 8.95
C ALA A 398 -3.88 12.37 8.55
N SER A 399 -3.75 11.06 8.76
CA SER A 399 -2.46 10.37 8.66
C SER A 399 -1.94 10.14 7.23
N GLY A 400 -2.71 10.47 6.19
CA GLY A 400 -2.29 10.28 4.79
C GLY A 400 -2.09 8.82 4.37
N ASP A 401 -2.32 7.88 5.28
CA ASP A 401 -2.19 6.45 5.05
C ASP A 401 -3.50 5.84 4.53
N ILE A 402 -3.36 4.78 3.72
CA ILE A 402 -4.48 3.99 3.18
C ILE A 402 -5.29 3.34 4.33
N GLY A 403 -4.62 2.98 5.44
CA GLY A 403 -5.27 2.50 6.65
C GLY A 403 -5.56 3.65 7.62
N THR A 404 -6.84 3.97 7.82
CA THR A 404 -7.23 5.02 8.77
C THR A 404 -7.58 4.50 10.14
N ARG A 405 -7.87 3.21 10.27
CA ARG A 405 -8.08 2.61 11.59
C ARG A 405 -6.73 2.50 12.28
N ARG A 406 -6.60 3.19 13.41
CA ARG A 406 -5.42 3.17 14.27
C ARG A 406 -5.78 2.49 15.58
N ASP A 407 -4.95 1.53 15.95
CA ASP A 407 -4.97 0.90 17.25
C ASP A 407 -4.10 1.73 18.19
N LEU A 408 -4.63 2.01 19.38
CA LEU A 408 -3.93 2.64 20.49
C LEU A 408 -3.83 1.61 21.60
N GLU A 409 -2.64 1.49 22.18
CA GLU A 409 -2.48 0.78 23.44
C GLU A 409 -3.10 1.58 24.59
N ALA A 410 -3.24 0.94 25.75
CA ALA A 410 -3.89 1.56 26.89
C ALA A 410 -3.19 2.86 27.34
N ASP A 411 -1.86 2.88 27.37
CA ASP A 411 -1.11 4.08 27.78
C ASP A 411 -1.19 5.20 26.74
N ASP A 412 -1.10 4.85 25.45
CA ASP A 412 -1.30 5.80 24.36
C ASP A 412 -2.71 6.38 24.38
N TYR A 413 -3.72 5.54 24.65
CA TYR A 413 -5.08 6.00 24.83
C TYR A 413 -5.09 7.03 25.95
N LEU A 414 -4.68 6.70 27.18
CA LEU A 414 -4.68 7.62 28.33
C LEU A 414 -3.96 8.95 28.06
N GLY A 415 -2.88 8.94 27.27
CA GLY A 415 -2.15 10.15 26.87
C GLY A 415 -2.93 11.09 25.93
N ARG A 416 -4.01 10.64 25.28
CA ARG A 416 -4.84 11.48 24.41
C ARG A 416 -5.79 12.37 25.22
N ARG A 417 -5.85 13.65 24.82
CA ARG A 417 -6.81 14.63 25.35
C ARG A 417 -8.21 14.36 24.80
N LEU A 418 -9.20 14.35 25.68
CA LEU A 418 -10.61 14.33 25.28
C LEU A 418 -11.04 15.73 24.84
N GLY A 419 -12.02 15.81 23.94
CA GLY A 419 -12.58 17.07 23.46
C GLY A 419 -14.10 17.01 23.35
N LEU A 420 -14.79 17.93 24.03
CA LEU A 420 -16.26 17.99 24.03
C LEU A 420 -16.86 18.73 22.82
N GLY A 421 -16.08 19.54 22.10
CA GLY A 421 -16.57 20.36 20.97
C GLY A 421 -17.60 21.43 21.38
N HIS A 422 -17.79 22.45 20.55
CA HIS A 422 -18.72 23.57 20.82
C HIS A 422 -19.59 23.94 19.61
N ALA A 423 -19.34 23.35 18.45
CA ALA A 423 -20.08 23.59 17.22
C ALA A 423 -21.52 23.10 17.30
#